data_AF-A0A2S6TIV8-F1
#
_entry.id   AF-A0A2S6TIV8-F1
#
_cell.length_a   1.000
_cell.length_b   1.000
_cell.length_c   1.000
_cell.angle_alpha   90.00
_cell.angle_beta   90.00
_cell.angle_gamma   90.00
#
_symmetry.space_group_name_H-M   'P 1'
#
loop_
_entity.id
_entity.type
_entity.pdbx_description
1 polymer ?
#
loop_
_entity_poly.entity_id
_entity_poly.type
_entity_poly.pdbx_seq_one_letter_code
_entity_poly.pdbx_strand_id
1 'polypeptide(L)' 'MRSLVKVHPESRRKTLSTGRHAYAVSGLSQGDSEELLVELVYFARQPARIYHYE' A
#
# COMPACT_ATOMS: atom_id res chain seq x y z
N MET A 1 -8.51 7.81 -9.52
CA MET A 1 -7.56 6.85 -8.90
C MET A 1 -6.59 7.58 -7.99
N ARG A 2 -6.20 6.99 -6.86
CA ARG A 2 -5.27 7.61 -5.90
C ARG A 2 -3.91 6.92 -6.00
N SER A 3 -2.83 7.67 -5.86
CA SER A 3 -1.47 7.12 -5.82
C SER A 3 -1.33 6.11 -4.67
N LEU A 4 -0.69 4.97 -4.95
CA LEU A 4 -0.30 3.98 -3.94
C LEU A 4 0.80 4.51 -3.00
N VAL A 5 1.50 5.57 -3.39
CA VAL A 5 2.54 6.20 -2.56
C VAL A 5 2.16 7.64 -2.28
N LYS A 6 2.18 8.01 -1.01
CA LYS A 6 2.06 9.40 -0.54
C LYS A 6 3.41 9.86 0.03
N VAL A 7 3.64 11.16 0.01
CA VAL A 7 4.79 11.79 0.67
C VAL A 7 4.26 12.60 1.84
N HIS A 8 4.73 12.30 3.06
CA HIS A 8 4.37 13.08 4.24
C HIS A 8 4.86 14.53 4.05
N PRO A 9 4.02 15.55 4.26
CA PRO A 9 4.38 16.93 3.93
C PRO A 9 5.59 17.43 4.73
N GLU A 10 5.65 17.13 6.03
CA GLU A 10 6.72 17.61 6.92
C GLU A 10 7.97 16.71 6.86
N SER A 11 7.84 15.43 7.23
CA SER A 11 8.96 14.49 7.24
C SER A 11 9.47 14.04 5.86
N ARG A 12 8.75 14.35 4.78
CA ARG A 12 9.05 13.92 3.39
C ARG A 12 9.16 12.40 3.20
N ARG A 13 8.76 11.62 4.20
CA ARG A 13 8.78 10.16 4.16
C ARG A 13 7.73 9.66 3.19
N LYS A 14 8.10 8.65 2.38
CA LYS A 14 7.15 7.93 1.53
C LYS A 14 6.34 6.96 2.39
N THR A 15 5.03 6.93 2.16
CA THR A 15 4.09 6.05 2.84
C THR A 15 3.27 5.28 1.81
N LEU A 16 3.16 3.97 2.00
CA LEU A 16 2.29 3.12 1.20
C LEU A 16 0.82 3.37 1.61
N SER A 17 0.01 3.79 0.65
CA SER A 17 -1.41 4.10 0.81
C SER A 17 -2.25 3.02 0.11
N THR A 18 -2.18 1.79 0.64
CA THR A 18 -2.96 0.63 0.16
C THR A 18 -3.85 0.05 1.27
N GLY A 19 -4.83 -0.79 0.92
CA GLY A 19 -5.77 -1.43 1.84
C GLY A 19 -6.96 -2.06 1.13
N ARG A 20 -8.02 -2.41 1.86
CA ARG A 20 -9.24 -3.11 1.35
C ARG A 20 -10.02 -2.36 0.25
N HIS A 21 -9.68 -1.12 -0.03
CA HIS A 21 -10.33 -0.28 -1.05
C HIS A 21 -9.39 0.08 -2.21
N ALA A 22 -8.19 -0.46 -2.25
CA ALA A 22 -7.31 -0.31 -3.41
C ALA A 22 -7.77 -1.29 -4.50
N TYR A 23 -7.92 -0.81 -5.74
CA TYR A 23 -8.29 -1.61 -6.90
C TYR A 23 -7.86 -0.92 -8.20
N ALA A 24 -7.81 -1.71 -9.27
CA ALA A 24 -7.60 -1.28 -10.66
C ALA A 24 -6.42 -0.31 -10.86
N VAL A 25 -5.20 -0.67 -10.44
CA VAL A 25 -3.98 0.14 -10.55
C VAL A 25 -3.71 0.61 -11.99
N SER A 26 -3.31 1.88 -12.16
CA SER A 26 -3.20 2.51 -13.49
C SER A 26 -2.10 1.85 -14.29
N GLY A 27 -2.41 1.45 -15.52
CA GLY A 27 -1.44 0.83 -16.43
C GLY A 27 -1.23 -0.67 -16.20
N LEU A 28 -1.99 -1.29 -15.29
CA LEU A 28 -2.01 -2.73 -15.09
C LEU A 28 -3.34 -3.33 -15.55
N SER A 29 -3.31 -4.61 -15.92
CA SER A 29 -4.55 -5.37 -16.08
C SER A 29 -5.24 -5.55 -14.72
N GLN A 30 -6.50 -6.00 -14.72
CA GLN A 30 -7.19 -6.28 -13.47
C GLN A 30 -6.45 -7.34 -12.64
N GLY A 31 -6.00 -8.43 -13.27
CA GLY A 31 -5.28 -9.51 -12.59
C GLY A 31 -3.96 -9.03 -11.99
N ASP A 32 -3.14 -8.33 -12.79
CA ASP A 32 -1.84 -7.80 -12.32
C ASP A 32 -2.05 -6.76 -11.20
N SER A 33 -3.12 -5.96 -11.29
CA SER A 33 -3.48 -5.03 -10.23
C SER A 33 -3.84 -5.76 -8.93
N GLU A 34 -4.61 -6.84 -8.99
CA GLU A 34 -5.01 -7.60 -7.81
C GLU A 34 -3.81 -8.27 -7.16
N GLU A 35 -2.96 -8.92 -7.97
CA GLU A 35 -1.72 -9.56 -7.51
C GLU A 35 -0.78 -8.58 -6.81
N LEU A 36 -0.48 -7.44 -7.45
CA LEU A 36 0.36 -6.40 -6.87
C LEU A 36 -0.19 -5.88 -5.54
N LEU A 37 -1.51 -5.68 -5.43
CA LEU A 37 -2.12 -5.16 -4.21
C LEU A 37 -2.04 -6.17 -3.06
N VAL A 38 -2.20 -7.46 -3.35
CA VAL A 38 -2.00 -8.53 -2.38
C VAL A 38 -0.56 -8.54 -1.86
N GLU A 39 0.42 -8.51 -2.77
CA GLU A 39 1.84 -8.48 -2.39
C GLU A 39 2.18 -7.26 -1.52
N LEU A 40 1.68 -6.08 -1.87
CA LEU A 40 1.92 -4.85 -1.11
C LEU A 40 1.32 -4.91 0.30
N VAL A 41 0.17 -5.56 0.46
CA VAL A 41 -0.43 -5.80 1.79
C VAL A 41 0.45 -6.75 2.61
N TYR A 42 0.92 -7.86 2.02
CA TYR A 42 1.84 -8.77 2.70
C TYR A 42 3.16 -8.09 3.08
N PHE A 43 3.72 -7.29 2.17
CA PHE A 43 4.92 -6.49 2.43
C PHE A 43 4.73 -5.51 3.59
N ALA A 44 3.55 -4.89 3.73
CA ALA A 44 3.26 -3.96 4.81
C ALA A 44 3.14 -4.66 6.18
N ARG A 45 2.63 -5.90 6.22
CA ARG A 45 2.32 -6.66 7.45
C ARG A 45 3.50 -7.46 8.01
N GLN A 46 4.70 -6.88 8.00
CA GLN A 46 5.88 -7.52 8.61
C GLN A 46 5.89 -7.30 10.14
N PRO A 47 6.28 -8.29 10.97
CA PRO A 47 6.24 -8.16 12.43
C PRO A 47 6.92 -6.90 12.99
N ALA A 48 8.08 -6.53 12.47
CA ALA A 48 8.82 -5.32 12.88
C ALA A 48 8.12 -3.99 12.53
N ARG A 49 7.03 -4.03 11.75
CA ARG A 49 6.24 -2.88 11.30
C ARG A 49 4.86 -2.82 11.95
N ILE A 50 4.57 -3.73 12.88
CA ILE A 50 3.29 -3.80 13.58
C ILE A 50 3.52 -3.38 15.04
N TYR A 51 2.80 -2.37 15.48
CA TYR A 51 2.76 -1.93 16.87
C TYR A 51 1.39 -2.32 17.46
N HIS A 52 1.43 -3.07 18.57
CA HIS A 52 0.25 -3.39 19.37
C HIS A 52 0.29 -2.57 20.65
N TYR A 53 -0.83 -1.96 20.99
CA TYR A 53 -1.04 -1.30 22.27
C TYR A 53 -1.89 -2.22 23.15
N GLU A 54 -1.57 -2.31 24.43
CA GLU A 54 -2.31 -3.11 25.43
C GLU A 54 -3.41 -2.30 26.14
#